data_AF-A0A3P1VIZ5-F1
#
_entry.id   AF-A0A3P1VIZ5-F1
#
_cell.length_a   1.000
_cell.length_b   1.000
_cell.length_c   1.000
_cell.angle_alpha   90.00
_cell.angle_beta   90.00
_cell.angle_gamma   90.00
#
_symmetry.space_group_name_H-M   'P 1'
#
loop_
_entity.id
_entity.type
_entity.pdbx_description
1 polymer ?
#
loop_
_entity_poly.entity_id
_entity_poly.type
_entity_poly.pdbx_seq_one_letter_code
_entity_poly.pdbx_strand_id
1 'polypeptide(L)'
;MIENVIAYYLFEHFPLTIGLICHFLSDFHLQSPQLATQKNKHFKALCLHMFWVALPMSFVGFLYNQYFVGFFFKIWLVHFAIDFTKYFLTKNGYIKPSWENIVFLIDQIVHVGAIFLLYTHYSHLASTLDVTKTDYPAFPILNIILLLVLITKPVNIVFKLFFSKYQPDEEEVEGQNTKAGAGALIGQLERLIMVIFLLMGQYAAIGLVFTAKSIARYDRISKDQGFAEYYLIGSLFSMISVLTLYALIVLY
;
A
#
# COMPACT_ATOMS: atom_id res chain seq x y z
N MET A 1 -19.49 11.36 -17.72
CA MET A 1 -18.55 10.65 -16.82
C MET A 1 -17.39 11.60 -16.57
N ILE A 2 -16.91 11.68 -15.32
CA ILE A 2 -15.71 12.47 -15.01
C ILE A 2 -14.54 11.60 -15.46
N GLU A 3 -13.86 11.99 -16.54
CA GLU A 3 -12.65 11.32 -16.98
C GLU A 3 -11.62 11.37 -15.85
N ASN A 4 -11.25 10.23 -15.29
CA ASN A 4 -10.28 10.20 -14.20
C ASN A 4 -8.86 10.45 -14.74
N VAL A 5 -8.40 11.68 -14.57
CA VAL A 5 -7.06 12.13 -14.99
C VAL A 5 -5.95 11.33 -14.30
N ILE A 6 -6.13 10.90 -13.06
CA ILE A 6 -5.09 10.16 -12.31
C ILE A 6 -4.91 8.75 -12.87
N ALA A 7 -6.01 8.02 -13.07
CA ALA A 7 -5.96 6.67 -13.62
C ALA A 7 -5.36 6.65 -15.03
N TYR A 8 -5.75 7.61 -15.87
CA TYR A 8 -5.18 7.78 -17.20
C TYR A 8 -3.69 8.14 -17.15
N TYR A 9 -3.29 9.11 -16.30
CA TYR A 9 -1.89 9.53 -16.16
C TYR A 9 -0.98 8.37 -15.73
N LEU A 10 -1.40 7.57 -14.74
CA LEU A 10 -0.64 6.40 -14.30
C LEU A 10 -0.50 5.33 -15.40
N PHE A 11 -1.54 5.16 -16.22
CA PHE A 11 -1.53 4.21 -17.33
C PHE A 11 -0.60 4.67 -18.45
N GLU A 12 -0.71 5.93 -18.88
CA GLU A 12 0.13 6.52 -19.93
C GLU A 12 1.61 6.57 -19.52
N HIS A 13 1.86 6.96 -18.27
CA HIS A 13 3.19 7.08 -17.69
C HIS A 13 3.61 5.82 -16.94
N PHE A 14 3.55 4.68 -17.61
CA PHE A 14 3.79 3.39 -16.96
C PHE A 14 5.15 3.23 -16.24
N PRO A 15 6.29 3.88 -16.60
CA PRO A 15 7.52 3.79 -15.79
C PRO A 15 7.35 4.39 -14.39
N LEU A 16 6.52 5.43 -14.24
CA LEU A 16 6.16 5.99 -12.94
C LEU A 16 5.38 4.97 -12.11
N THR A 17 4.36 4.35 -12.72
CA THR A 17 3.54 3.32 -12.06
C THR A 17 4.38 2.13 -11.61
N ILE A 18 5.36 1.70 -12.42
CA ILE A 18 6.30 0.65 -12.01
C ILE A 18 7.19 1.12 -10.85
N GLY A 19 7.70 2.35 -10.88
CA GLY A 19 8.47 2.92 -9.77
C GLY A 19 7.69 2.92 -8.44
N LEU A 20 6.40 3.26 -8.48
CA LEU A 20 5.49 3.18 -7.33
C LEU A 20 5.30 1.73 -6.86
N ILE A 21 5.06 0.79 -7.77
CA ILE A 21 4.93 -0.64 -7.44
C ILE A 21 6.20 -1.14 -6.75
N CYS A 22 7.38 -0.85 -7.30
CA CYS A 22 8.66 -1.25 -6.71
C CYS A 22 8.84 -0.66 -5.31
N HIS A 23 8.55 0.63 -5.12
CA HIS A 23 8.59 1.29 -3.80
C HIS A 23 7.71 0.56 -2.79
N PHE A 24 6.41 0.40 -3.07
CA PHE A 24 5.49 -0.23 -2.12
C PHE A 24 5.81 -1.71 -1.89
N LEU A 25 6.28 -2.44 -2.90
CA LEU A 25 6.74 -3.83 -2.70
C LEU A 25 7.93 -3.88 -1.75
N SER A 26 8.93 -3.01 -1.93
CA SER A 26 10.13 -2.99 -1.09
C SER A 26 9.84 -2.57 0.34
N ASP A 27 9.07 -1.50 0.53
CA ASP A 27 8.78 -0.93 1.84
C ASP A 27 7.66 -1.65 2.60
N PHE A 28 6.92 -2.58 1.99
CA PHE A 28 5.83 -3.28 2.70
C PHE A 28 5.93 -4.79 2.58
N HIS A 29 6.15 -5.32 1.38
CA HIS A 29 6.06 -6.75 1.12
C HIS A 29 7.38 -7.47 1.37
N LEU A 30 8.48 -6.93 0.87
CA LEU A 30 9.82 -7.52 0.92
C LEU A 30 10.55 -7.29 2.25
N GLN A 31 10.26 -6.21 2.96
CA GLN A 31 10.80 -6.02 4.30
C GLN A 31 10.01 -6.79 5.38
N SER A 32 10.72 -7.37 6.33
CA SER A 32 10.11 -7.99 7.51
C SER A 32 9.79 -6.94 8.60
N PRO A 33 8.83 -7.21 9.51
CA PRO A 33 8.55 -6.31 10.63
C PRO A 33 9.77 -6.03 11.51
N GLN A 34 10.63 -7.03 11.70
CA GLN A 34 11.88 -6.88 12.43
C GLN A 34 12.86 -5.96 11.69
N LEU A 35 12.99 -6.10 10.36
CA LEU A 35 13.85 -5.24 9.56
C LEU A 35 13.38 -3.77 9.59
N ALA A 36 12.08 -3.55 9.47
CA ALA A 36 11.47 -2.22 9.50
C ALA A 36 11.73 -1.46 10.80
N THR A 37 11.77 -2.16 11.94
CA THR A 37 12.09 -1.55 13.25
C THR A 37 13.59 -1.37 13.46
N GLN A 38 14.40 -2.34 13.02
CA GLN A 38 15.85 -2.28 13.18
C GLN A 38 16.53 -1.27 12.25
N LYS A 39 15.99 -1.00 11.05
CA LYS A 39 16.61 -0.06 10.10
C LYS A 39 16.74 1.36 10.66
N ASN A 40 15.89 1.74 11.60
CA ASN A 40 15.95 3.05 12.28
C ASN A 40 17.01 3.10 13.40
N LYS A 41 17.56 1.96 13.84
CA LYS A 41 18.49 1.85 14.98
C LYS A 41 19.87 1.35 14.59
N HIS A 42 19.95 0.47 13.59
CA HIS A 42 21.19 -0.18 13.17
C HIS A 42 21.48 0.04 11.68
N PHE A 43 22.67 0.56 11.37
CA PHE A 43 23.10 0.82 10.00
C PHE A 43 23.13 -0.46 9.14
N LYS A 44 23.51 -1.61 9.72
CA LYS A 44 23.47 -2.91 9.02
C LYS A 44 22.06 -3.28 8.54
N ALA A 45 21.04 -3.02 9.37
CA ALA A 45 19.65 -3.26 9.00
C ALA A 45 19.19 -2.30 7.90
N LEU A 46 19.63 -1.03 7.93
CA LEU A 46 19.42 -0.09 6.85
C LEU A 46 20.04 -0.58 5.53
N CYS A 47 21.29 -1.04 5.52
CA CYS A 47 21.93 -1.59 4.31
C CYS A 47 21.19 -2.82 3.78
N LEU A 48 20.73 -3.71 4.66
CA LEU A 48 19.94 -4.88 4.26
C LEU A 48 18.61 -4.46 3.63
N HIS A 49 17.94 -3.43 4.16
CA HIS A 49 16.74 -2.86 3.55
C HIS A 49 17.04 -2.30 2.15
N MET A 50 18.12 -1.53 2.00
CA MET A 50 18.52 -0.99 0.68
C MET A 50 18.80 -2.07 -0.36
N PHE A 51 19.28 -3.24 0.05
CA PHE A 51 19.43 -4.39 -0.83
C PHE A 51 18.07 -4.90 -1.34
N TRP A 52 17.07 -5.01 -0.45
CA TRP A 52 15.70 -5.39 -0.85
C TRP A 52 14.99 -4.32 -1.68
N VAL A 53 15.35 -3.04 -1.54
CA VAL A 53 14.90 -1.95 -2.42
C VAL A 53 15.54 -2.06 -3.81
N ALA A 54 16.84 -2.37 -3.88
CA ALA A 54 17.56 -2.48 -5.13
C ALA A 54 17.06 -3.62 -6.04
N LEU A 55 16.62 -4.75 -5.47
CA LEU A 55 16.22 -5.94 -6.25
C LEU A 55 15.10 -5.66 -7.27
N PRO A 56 13.89 -5.22 -6.88
CA PRO A 56 12.82 -4.96 -7.85
C PRO A 56 13.18 -3.82 -8.81
N MET A 57 13.88 -2.78 -8.34
CA MET A 57 14.33 -1.65 -9.16
C MET A 57 15.34 -2.10 -10.24
N SER A 58 16.28 -2.97 -9.89
CA SER A 58 17.29 -3.49 -10.83
C SER A 58 16.68 -4.49 -11.81
N PHE A 59 15.78 -5.35 -11.34
CA PHE A 59 15.07 -6.31 -12.18
C PHE A 59 14.24 -5.60 -13.27
N VAL A 60 13.48 -4.58 -12.87
CA VAL A 60 12.69 -3.78 -13.83
C VAL A 60 13.62 -2.96 -14.74
N GLY A 61 14.65 -2.32 -14.19
CA GLY A 61 15.60 -1.53 -14.98
C GLY A 61 16.27 -2.35 -16.07
N PHE A 62 16.59 -3.61 -15.78
CA PHE A 62 17.16 -4.55 -16.76
C PHE A 62 16.16 -4.98 -17.83
N LEU A 63 14.91 -5.28 -17.46
CA LEU A 63 13.91 -5.81 -18.40
C LEU A 63 13.22 -4.74 -19.26
N TYR A 64 13.10 -3.52 -18.77
CA TYR A 64 12.28 -2.50 -19.41
C TYR A 64 13.01 -1.77 -20.54
N ASN A 65 13.93 -0.86 -20.18
CA ASN A 65 14.63 -0.01 -21.14
C ASN A 65 15.90 0.55 -20.49
N GLN A 66 17.04 0.41 -21.17
CA GLN A 66 18.34 0.92 -20.72
C GLN A 66 18.32 2.43 -20.38
N TYR A 67 17.47 3.23 -21.05
CA TYR A 67 17.33 4.66 -20.77
C TYR A 67 16.70 4.95 -19.40
N PHE A 68 15.91 4.02 -18.85
CA PHE A 68 15.27 4.15 -17.54
C PHE A 68 16.07 3.54 -16.39
N VAL A 69 17.20 2.86 -16.65
CA VAL A 69 18.10 2.38 -15.61
C VAL A 69 18.55 3.54 -14.70
N GLY A 70 18.87 4.69 -15.31
CA GLY A 70 19.22 5.90 -14.56
C GLY A 70 18.07 6.44 -13.68
N PHE A 71 16.81 6.28 -14.12
CA PHE A 71 15.64 6.67 -13.34
C PHE A 71 15.48 5.78 -12.10
N PHE A 72 15.46 4.45 -12.26
CA PHE A 72 15.33 3.52 -11.14
C PHE A 72 16.52 3.59 -10.18
N PHE A 73 17.74 3.81 -10.70
CA PHE A 73 18.91 4.04 -9.86
C PHE A 73 18.77 5.32 -9.01
N LYS A 74 18.25 6.42 -9.58
CA LYS A 74 17.99 7.65 -8.83
C LYS A 74 16.88 7.47 -7.79
N ILE A 75 15.82 6.69 -8.09
CA ILE A 75 14.82 6.34 -7.07
C ILE A 75 15.48 5.62 -5.91
N TRP A 76 16.29 4.59 -6.18
CA TRP A 76 17.02 3.86 -5.15
C TRP A 76 17.94 4.77 -4.32
N LEU A 77 18.66 5.70 -4.97
CA LEU A 77 19.53 6.65 -4.29
C LEU A 77 18.75 7.62 -3.39
N VAL A 78 17.61 8.13 -3.86
CA VAL A 78 16.77 9.03 -3.07
C VAL A 78 16.09 8.28 -1.93
N HIS A 79 15.63 7.05 -2.16
CA HIS A 79 15.14 6.15 -1.11
C HIS A 79 16.19 6.00 0.00
N PHE A 80 17.43 5.69 -0.37
CA PHE A 80 18.53 5.61 0.58
C PHE A 80 18.74 6.92 1.34
N ALA A 81 18.72 8.07 0.66
CA ALA A 81 18.90 9.37 1.31
C ALA A 81 17.78 9.66 2.34
N ILE A 82 16.52 9.34 2.01
CA ILE A 82 15.38 9.53 2.90
C ILE A 82 15.49 8.60 4.11
N ASP A 83 15.67 7.30 3.89
CA ASP A 83 15.77 6.32 4.97
C ASP A 83 17.02 6.55 5.84
N PHE A 84 18.14 6.98 5.25
CA PHE A 84 19.35 7.36 5.99
C PHE A 84 19.12 8.60 6.87
N THR A 85 18.41 9.60 6.35
CA THR A 85 18.04 10.79 7.12
C THR A 85 17.16 10.40 8.31
N LYS A 86 16.15 9.58 8.09
CA LYS A 86 15.28 9.05 9.15
C LYS A 86 16.06 8.23 10.19
N TYR A 87 16.96 7.35 9.75
CA TYR A 87 17.88 6.61 10.61
C TYR A 87 18.70 7.55 11.49
N PHE A 88 19.35 8.56 10.89
CA PHE A 88 20.20 9.52 11.59
C PHE A 88 19.40 10.33 12.63
N LEU A 89 18.22 10.83 12.25
CA LEU A 89 17.35 11.61 13.14
C LEU A 89 16.84 10.75 14.32
N THR A 90 16.48 9.49 14.06
CA THR A 90 15.99 8.58 15.11
C THR A 90 17.12 8.19 16.05
N LYS A 91 18.29 7.81 15.53
CA LYS A 91 19.45 7.40 16.32
C LYS A 91 19.98 8.50 17.24
N ASN A 92 19.91 9.75 16.79
CA ASN A 92 20.35 10.91 17.58
C ASN A 92 19.26 11.47 18.52
N GLY A 93 18.10 10.81 18.61
CA GLY A 93 17.05 11.18 19.55
C GLY A 93 16.19 12.40 19.15
N TYR A 94 16.29 12.88 17.90
CA TYR A 94 15.44 13.98 17.41
C TYR A 94 13.99 13.54 17.20
N ILE A 95 13.77 12.26 16.84
CA ILE A 95 12.44 11.67 16.68
C ILE A 95 12.02 11.03 18.01
N LYS A 96 10.96 11.56 18.63
CA LYS A 96 10.36 11.00 19.84
C LYS A 96 9.48 9.80 19.51
N PRO A 97 9.35 8.80 20.41
CA PRO A 97 8.49 7.64 20.19
C PRO A 97 7.03 8.00 19.87
N SER A 98 6.49 9.06 20.48
CA SER A 98 5.12 9.52 20.21
C SER A 98 4.90 10.08 18.80
N TRP A 99 5.97 10.38 18.07
CA TRP A 99 5.92 10.92 16.72
C TRP A 99 6.16 9.85 15.65
N GLU A 100 6.52 8.61 16.03
CA GLU A 100 6.89 7.55 15.08
C GLU A 100 5.81 7.31 14.01
N ASN A 101 4.54 7.34 14.40
CA ASN A 101 3.41 7.15 13.50
C ASN A 101 3.31 8.28 12.44
N ILE A 102 3.49 9.53 12.87
CA ILE A 102 3.44 10.69 11.98
C ILE A 102 4.68 10.72 11.08
N VAL A 103 5.85 10.44 11.64
CA VAL A 103 7.10 10.33 10.87
C VAL A 103 7.01 9.23 9.82
N PHE A 104 6.38 8.09 10.12
CA PHE A 104 6.13 7.05 9.13
C PHE A 104 5.25 7.54 7.98
N LEU A 105 4.18 8.30 8.24
CA LEU A 105 3.33 8.86 7.18
C LEU A 105 4.07 9.88 6.31
N ILE A 106 4.81 10.81 6.95
CA ILE A 106 5.61 11.82 6.25
C ILE A 106 6.68 11.13 5.39
N ASP A 107 7.35 10.12 5.92
CA ASP A 107 8.34 9.31 5.22
C ASP A 107 7.77 8.71 3.92
N GLN A 108 6.57 8.11 3.97
CA GLN A 108 5.92 7.58 2.76
C GLN A 108 5.53 8.67 1.76
N ILE A 109 5.05 9.82 2.23
CA ILE A 109 4.73 10.98 1.38
C ILE A 109 5.99 11.50 0.68
N VAL A 110 7.11 11.60 1.39
CA VAL A 110 8.38 12.08 0.84
C VAL A 110 8.93 11.10 -0.20
N HIS A 111 8.85 9.78 0.03
CA HIS A 111 9.23 8.78 -0.97
C HIS A 111 8.38 8.87 -2.24
N VAL A 112 7.05 8.88 -2.11
CA VAL A 112 6.14 8.99 -3.27
C VAL A 112 6.37 10.32 -3.99
N GLY A 113 6.46 11.43 -3.27
CA GLY A 113 6.74 12.75 -3.84
C GLY A 113 8.07 12.79 -4.58
N ALA A 114 9.12 12.17 -4.04
CA ALA A 114 10.41 12.06 -4.71
C ALA A 114 10.33 11.26 -6.02
N ILE A 115 9.58 10.14 -6.05
CA ILE A 115 9.38 9.35 -7.27
C ILE A 115 8.69 10.20 -8.35
N PHE A 116 7.62 10.92 -8.00
CA PHE A 116 6.94 11.83 -8.93
C PHE A 116 7.86 12.94 -9.44
N LEU A 117 8.60 13.61 -8.54
CA LEU A 117 9.53 14.68 -8.91
C LEU A 117 10.64 14.17 -9.83
N LEU A 118 11.24 13.03 -9.52
CA LEU A 118 12.23 12.39 -10.39
C LEU A 118 11.62 12.05 -11.75
N TYR A 119 10.40 11.56 -11.78
CA TYR A 119 9.74 11.20 -13.04
C TYR A 119 9.53 12.41 -13.94
N THR A 120 9.20 13.60 -13.41
CA THR A 120 9.05 14.81 -14.25
C THR A 120 10.30 15.09 -15.09
N HIS A 121 11.50 14.86 -14.55
CA HIS A 121 12.75 15.02 -15.28
C HIS A 121 12.99 13.92 -16.33
N TYR A 122 12.47 12.72 -16.13
CA TYR A 122 12.62 11.57 -17.04
C TYR A 122 11.45 11.38 -18.01
N SER A 123 10.36 12.13 -17.85
CA SER A 123 9.13 12.00 -18.63
C SER A 123 9.38 12.11 -20.14
N HIS A 124 10.31 12.96 -20.57
CA HIS A 124 10.70 13.11 -21.98
C HIS A 124 11.36 11.87 -22.60
N LEU A 125 11.93 10.98 -21.78
CA LEU A 125 12.51 9.70 -22.23
C LEU A 125 11.48 8.59 -22.24
N ALA A 126 10.33 8.78 -21.59
CA ALA A 126 9.23 7.84 -21.65
C ALA A 126 8.66 7.88 -23.06
N SER A 127 8.66 6.74 -23.75
CA SER A 127 7.69 6.53 -24.81
C SER A 127 6.32 6.58 -24.13
N THR A 128 5.69 7.76 -24.11
CA THR A 128 4.27 7.84 -23.74
C THR A 128 3.53 6.96 -24.72
N LEU A 129 2.60 6.17 -24.20
CA LEU A 129 1.65 5.49 -25.05
C LEU A 129 0.90 6.61 -25.80
N ASP A 130 1.07 6.73 -27.12
CA ASP A 130 0.30 7.66 -27.96
C ASP A 130 -1.12 7.11 -28.12
N VAL A 131 -1.78 6.99 -26.99
CA VAL A 131 -3.03 6.29 -26.77
C VAL A 131 -4.02 7.38 -26.43
N THR A 132 -4.95 7.61 -27.33
CA THR A 132 -5.97 8.63 -27.11
C THR A 132 -6.78 8.27 -25.85
N LYS A 133 -7.39 9.27 -25.21
CA LYS A 133 -8.27 9.04 -24.06
C LYS A 133 -9.36 7.98 -24.31
N THR A 134 -9.79 7.83 -25.56
CA THR A 134 -10.76 6.82 -26.00
C THR A 134 -10.22 5.38 -26.01
N ASP A 135 -8.91 5.20 -25.90
CA ASP A 135 -8.23 3.90 -25.97
C ASP A 135 -7.80 3.38 -24.57
N TYR A 136 -8.31 3.98 -23.47
CA TYR A 136 -8.05 3.46 -22.13
C TYR A 136 -8.58 2.03 -21.99
N PRO A 137 -7.72 1.05 -21.62
CA PRO A 137 -8.14 -0.35 -21.62
C PRO A 137 -9.13 -0.62 -20.50
N ALA A 138 -10.07 -1.54 -20.74
CA ALA A 138 -10.99 -2.03 -19.71
C ALA A 138 -10.25 -2.62 -18.49
N PHE A 139 -9.03 -3.13 -18.69
CA PHE A 139 -8.17 -3.68 -17.63
C PHE A 139 -6.74 -3.10 -17.73
N PRO A 140 -6.48 -1.93 -17.12
CA PRO A 140 -5.15 -1.30 -17.08
C PRO A 140 -4.23 -2.10 -16.12
N ILE A 141 -3.52 -3.10 -16.64
CA ILE A 141 -2.85 -4.14 -15.83
C ILE A 141 -1.90 -3.56 -14.76
N LEU A 142 -1.06 -2.56 -15.09
CA LEU A 142 -0.11 -1.99 -14.12
C LEU A 142 -0.84 -1.22 -13.00
N ASN A 143 -1.90 -0.49 -13.34
CA ASN A 143 -2.73 0.20 -12.35
C ASN A 143 -3.42 -0.81 -11.42
N ILE A 144 -3.88 -1.94 -11.98
CA ILE A 144 -4.47 -3.04 -11.20
C ILE A 144 -3.41 -3.67 -10.27
N ILE A 145 -2.18 -3.90 -10.75
CA ILE A 145 -1.09 -4.40 -9.91
C ILE A 145 -0.78 -3.42 -8.78
N LEU A 146 -0.67 -2.12 -9.07
CA LEU A 146 -0.48 -1.08 -8.05
C LEU A 146 -1.61 -1.10 -7.02
N LEU A 147 -2.87 -1.20 -7.45
CA LEU A 147 -4.03 -1.33 -6.58
C LEU A 147 -3.90 -2.55 -5.66
N LEU A 148 -3.58 -3.73 -6.20
CA LEU A 148 -3.40 -4.97 -5.42
C LEU A 148 -2.26 -4.86 -4.39
N VAL A 149 -1.15 -4.22 -4.74
CA VAL A 149 -0.05 -3.95 -3.82
C VAL A 149 -0.53 -3.06 -2.67
N LEU A 150 -1.26 -1.97 -2.96
CA LEU A 150 -1.74 -1.02 -1.96
C LEU A 150 -2.78 -1.62 -1.00
N ILE A 151 -3.77 -2.36 -1.54
CA ILE A 151 -4.86 -2.90 -0.71
C ILE A 151 -4.41 -4.01 0.24
N THR A 152 -3.21 -4.56 0.11
CA THR A 152 -2.75 -5.66 0.98
C THR A 152 -2.10 -5.14 2.26
N LYS A 153 -0.76 -5.07 2.32
CA LYS A 153 -0.02 -4.65 3.52
C LYS A 153 -0.11 -3.14 3.82
N PRO A 154 -0.03 -2.22 2.85
CA PRO A 154 -0.12 -0.78 3.13
C PRO A 154 -1.42 -0.40 3.83
N VAL A 155 -2.58 -0.80 3.30
CA VAL A 155 -3.89 -0.55 3.94
C VAL A 155 -3.96 -1.18 5.35
N ASN A 156 -3.40 -2.39 5.56
CA ASN A 156 -3.34 -3.00 6.90
C ASN A 156 -2.52 -2.18 7.89
N ILE A 157 -1.39 -1.62 7.46
CA ILE A 157 -0.52 -0.81 8.31
C ILE A 157 -1.20 0.53 8.63
N VAL A 158 -1.80 1.19 7.63
CA VAL A 158 -2.57 2.42 7.85
C VAL A 158 -3.73 2.16 8.82
N PHE A 159 -4.44 1.04 8.68
CA PHE A 159 -5.49 0.66 9.62
C PHE A 159 -4.96 0.55 11.05
N LYS A 160 -3.88 -0.21 11.26
CA LYS A 160 -3.26 -0.36 12.58
C LYS A 160 -2.76 0.97 13.14
N LEU A 161 -2.30 1.88 12.30
CA LEU A 161 -1.79 3.18 12.72
C LEU A 161 -2.87 4.06 13.37
N PHE A 162 -4.08 4.06 12.81
CA PHE A 162 -5.17 4.93 13.23
C PHE A 162 -6.15 4.26 14.20
N PHE A 163 -6.30 2.93 14.12
CA PHE A 163 -7.40 2.23 14.77
C PHE A 163 -6.99 1.10 15.72
N SER A 164 -5.69 0.87 15.97
CA SER A 164 -5.23 -0.14 16.93
C SER A 164 -5.77 0.07 18.35
N LYS A 165 -6.00 1.33 18.76
CA LYS A 165 -6.58 1.67 20.07
C LYS A 165 -8.00 1.17 20.30
N TYR A 166 -8.71 0.77 19.24
CA TYR A 166 -10.07 0.21 19.34
C TYR A 166 -10.06 -1.32 19.34
N GLN A 167 -8.89 -1.95 19.19
CA GLN A 167 -8.80 -3.41 19.23
C GLN A 167 -9.12 -3.89 20.65
N PRO A 168 -10.09 -4.81 20.84
CA PRO A 168 -10.40 -5.36 22.16
C PRO A 168 -9.17 -6.06 22.75
N ASP A 169 -9.01 -5.97 24.07
CA ASP A 169 -7.90 -6.60 24.79
C ASP A 169 -7.95 -8.13 24.65
N GLU A 170 -6.78 -8.76 24.47
CA GLU A 170 -6.66 -10.19 24.18
C GLU A 170 -7.22 -11.09 25.32
N GLU A 171 -7.34 -10.56 26.54
CA GLU A 171 -7.89 -11.27 27.71
C GLU A 171 -9.40 -11.58 27.58
N GLU A 172 -10.18 -10.80 26.81
CA GLU A 172 -11.58 -11.12 26.49
C GLU A 172 -11.72 -12.20 25.38
N VAL A 173 -10.58 -12.62 24.79
CA VAL A 173 -10.51 -13.62 23.71
C VAL A 173 -10.09 -15.01 24.24
N GLU A 174 -9.80 -15.16 25.54
CA GLU A 174 -9.33 -16.41 26.18
C GLU A 174 -10.22 -17.64 25.97
N GLY A 175 -11.46 -17.48 25.48
CA GLY A 175 -12.34 -18.58 25.08
C GLY A 175 -12.19 -19.10 23.64
N GLN A 176 -11.35 -18.49 22.78
CA GLN A 176 -11.30 -18.82 21.35
C GLN A 176 -9.87 -19.11 20.87
N ASN A 177 -9.65 -20.36 20.44
CA ASN A 177 -8.46 -20.84 19.71
C ASN A 177 -8.28 -20.13 18.35
N THR A 178 -8.07 -18.82 18.34
CA THR A 178 -7.84 -18.07 17.11
C THR A 178 -6.35 -18.15 16.73
N LYS A 179 -6.06 -18.46 15.47
CA LYS A 179 -4.69 -18.45 14.97
C LYS A 179 -4.20 -17.00 14.84
N ALA A 180 -3.00 -16.72 15.35
CA ALA A 180 -2.35 -15.43 15.18
C ALA A 180 -2.34 -15.02 13.70
N GLY A 181 -2.78 -13.79 13.41
CA GLY A 181 -2.84 -13.25 12.05
C GLY A 181 -4.08 -13.61 11.22
N ALA A 182 -5.00 -14.45 11.71
CA ALA A 182 -6.20 -14.82 10.97
C ALA A 182 -7.07 -13.61 10.58
N GLY A 183 -7.24 -12.63 11.48
CA GLY A 183 -7.98 -11.39 11.18
C GLY A 183 -7.34 -10.56 10.05
N ALA A 184 -6.01 -10.48 10.02
CA ALA A 184 -5.29 -9.76 8.96
C ALA A 184 -5.42 -10.46 7.60
N LEU A 185 -5.42 -11.80 7.59
CA LEU A 185 -5.65 -12.60 6.38
C LEU A 185 -7.08 -12.44 5.88
N ILE A 186 -8.09 -12.50 6.76
CA ILE A 186 -9.49 -12.29 6.42
C ILE A 186 -9.67 -10.91 5.76
N GLY A 187 -9.11 -9.85 6.37
CA GLY A 187 -9.19 -8.51 5.80
C GLY A 187 -8.52 -8.40 4.41
N GLN A 188 -7.42 -9.12 4.16
CA GLN A 188 -6.79 -9.16 2.84
C GLN A 188 -7.66 -9.88 1.81
N LEU A 189 -8.24 -11.02 2.17
CA LEU A 189 -9.12 -11.79 1.29
C LEU A 189 -10.39 -11.00 0.94
N GLU A 190 -10.99 -10.30 1.90
CA GLU A 190 -12.14 -9.44 1.66
C GLU A 190 -11.85 -8.34 0.65
N ARG A 191 -10.70 -7.66 0.78
CA ARG A 191 -10.30 -6.61 -0.16
C ARG A 191 -9.99 -7.16 -1.54
N LEU A 192 -9.40 -8.35 -1.63
CA LEU A 192 -9.18 -9.03 -2.90
C LEU A 192 -10.51 -9.36 -3.60
N ILE A 193 -11.48 -9.93 -2.86
CA ILE A 193 -12.81 -10.22 -3.38
C ILE A 193 -13.52 -8.94 -3.83
N MET A 194 -13.41 -7.85 -3.06
CA MET A 194 -13.95 -6.55 -3.45
C MET A 194 -13.36 -6.05 -4.76
N VAL A 195 -12.02 -6.10 -4.92
CA VAL A 195 -11.37 -5.69 -6.18
C VAL A 195 -11.83 -6.54 -7.35
N ILE A 196 -11.95 -7.86 -7.18
CA ILE A 196 -12.47 -8.76 -8.23
C ILE A 196 -13.88 -8.33 -8.66
N PHE A 197 -14.79 -8.10 -7.72
CA PHE A 197 -16.14 -7.68 -8.04
C PHE A 197 -16.22 -6.28 -8.64
N LEU A 198 -15.37 -5.34 -8.21
CA LEU A 198 -15.27 -4.02 -8.84
C LEU A 198 -14.83 -4.13 -10.31
N LEU A 199 -13.80 -4.94 -10.59
CA LEU A 199 -13.32 -5.18 -11.96
C LEU A 199 -14.37 -5.88 -12.84
N MET A 200 -15.24 -6.70 -12.26
CA MET A 200 -16.35 -7.36 -12.96
C MET A 200 -17.64 -6.51 -13.03
N GLY A 201 -17.67 -5.31 -12.44
CA GLY A 201 -18.87 -4.47 -12.33
C GLY A 201 -19.97 -5.05 -11.42
N GLN A 202 -19.64 -6.02 -10.56
CA GLN A 202 -20.57 -6.74 -9.68
C GLN A 202 -20.69 -6.05 -8.30
N TYR A 203 -21.11 -4.78 -8.28
CA TYR A 203 -21.18 -3.98 -7.05
C TYR A 203 -22.12 -4.60 -5.98
N ALA A 204 -23.23 -5.22 -6.41
CA ALA A 204 -24.17 -5.89 -5.50
C ALA A 204 -23.52 -7.08 -4.75
N ALA A 205 -22.60 -7.80 -5.39
CA ALA A 205 -21.92 -8.94 -4.79
C ALA A 205 -21.01 -8.53 -3.63
N ILE A 206 -20.46 -7.31 -3.65
CA ILE A 206 -19.71 -6.74 -2.53
C ILE A 206 -20.62 -6.63 -1.29
N GLY A 207 -21.83 -6.10 -1.46
CA GLY A 207 -22.82 -6.01 -0.38
C GLY A 207 -23.18 -7.38 0.20
N LEU A 208 -23.34 -8.41 -0.65
CA LEU A 208 -23.62 -9.78 -0.21
C LEU A 208 -22.50 -10.37 0.65
N VAL A 209 -21.23 -10.16 0.27
CA VAL A 209 -20.08 -10.65 1.06
C VAL A 209 -20.06 -10.02 2.45
N PHE A 210 -20.31 -8.71 2.57
CA PHE A 210 -20.32 -8.03 3.86
C PHE A 210 -21.52 -8.41 4.72
N THR A 211 -22.69 -8.63 4.12
CA THR A 211 -23.86 -9.18 4.81
C THR A 211 -23.57 -10.58 5.34
N ALA A 212 -23.01 -11.48 4.52
CA ALA A 212 -22.64 -12.82 4.94
C ALA A 212 -21.59 -12.80 6.07
N LYS A 213 -20.59 -11.93 5.98
CA LYS A 213 -19.58 -11.71 7.03
C LYS A 213 -20.21 -11.24 8.34
N SER A 214 -21.21 -10.37 8.28
CA SER A 214 -21.91 -9.83 9.45
C SER A 214 -22.77 -10.90 10.12
N ILE A 215 -23.47 -11.72 9.33
CA ILE A 215 -24.26 -12.87 9.82
C ILE A 215 -23.34 -13.87 10.54
N ALA A 216 -22.20 -14.22 9.94
CA ALA A 216 -21.25 -15.17 10.54
C ALA A 216 -20.64 -14.70 11.87
N ARG A 217 -20.71 -13.40 12.19
CA ARG A 217 -20.19 -12.80 13.41
C ARG A 217 -21.27 -12.20 14.31
N TYR A 218 -22.55 -12.38 13.96
CA TYR A 218 -23.68 -11.71 14.61
C TYR A 218 -23.72 -11.97 16.12
N ASP A 219 -23.55 -13.22 16.55
CA ASP A 219 -23.63 -13.57 17.98
C ASP A 219 -22.65 -12.75 18.82
N ARG A 220 -21.40 -12.62 18.36
CA ARG A 220 -20.37 -11.84 19.07
C ARG A 220 -20.61 -10.34 18.95
N ILE A 221 -20.96 -9.85 17.75
CA ILE A 221 -21.29 -8.43 17.54
C ILE A 221 -22.44 -7.99 18.45
N SER A 222 -23.41 -8.87 18.73
CA SER A 222 -24.56 -8.54 19.58
C SER A 222 -24.27 -8.55 21.08
N LYS A 223 -23.21 -9.26 21.52
CA LYS A 223 -22.88 -9.47 22.94
C LYS A 223 -21.70 -8.62 23.42
N ASP A 224 -20.83 -8.21 22.51
CA ASP A 224 -19.57 -7.54 22.80
C ASP A 224 -19.51 -6.22 21.99
N GLN A 225 -19.78 -5.11 22.69
CA GLN A 225 -19.82 -3.78 22.08
C GLN A 225 -18.44 -3.35 21.56
N GLY A 226 -17.36 -3.64 22.29
CA GLY A 226 -16.00 -3.29 21.86
C GLY A 226 -15.61 -4.03 20.58
N PHE A 227 -15.92 -5.33 20.50
CA PHE A 227 -15.75 -6.09 19.26
C PHE A 227 -16.62 -5.57 18.12
N ALA A 228 -17.88 -5.22 18.39
CA ALA A 228 -18.78 -4.66 17.38
C ALA A 228 -18.22 -3.36 16.79
N GLU A 229 -17.77 -2.43 17.62
CA GLU A 229 -17.16 -1.17 17.20
C GLU A 229 -15.89 -1.41 16.37
N TYR A 230 -14.96 -2.23 16.85
CA TYR A 230 -13.74 -2.57 16.12
C TYR A 230 -14.03 -3.24 14.77
N TYR A 231 -14.98 -4.17 14.75
CA TYR A 231 -15.41 -4.88 13.55
C TYR A 231 -16.01 -3.93 12.50
N LEU A 232 -16.87 -3.00 12.93
CA LEU A 232 -17.52 -2.03 12.05
C LEU A 232 -16.51 -1.03 11.50
N ILE A 233 -15.64 -0.46 12.36
CA ILE A 233 -14.57 0.46 11.95
C ILE A 233 -13.66 -0.23 10.93
N GLY A 234 -13.22 -1.46 11.22
CA GLY A 234 -12.37 -2.23 10.31
C GLY A 234 -13.02 -2.50 8.96
N SER A 235 -14.28 -2.90 8.95
CA SER A 235 -15.02 -3.23 7.73
C SER A 235 -15.28 -1.99 6.87
N LEU A 236 -15.72 -0.89 7.49
CA LEU A 236 -15.98 0.38 6.78
C LEU A 236 -14.69 1.01 6.24
N PHE A 237 -13.62 1.07 7.05
CA PHE A 237 -12.33 1.57 6.59
C PHE A 237 -11.78 0.76 5.41
N SER A 238 -11.87 -0.57 5.50
CA SER A 238 -11.44 -1.49 4.43
C SER A 238 -12.20 -1.22 3.12
N MET A 239 -13.52 -1.07 3.20
CA MET A 239 -14.37 -0.77 2.04
C MET A 239 -14.05 0.60 1.44
N ILE A 240 -14.00 1.66 2.26
CA ILE A 240 -13.66 3.02 1.82
C ILE A 240 -12.28 3.04 1.16
N SER A 241 -11.30 2.36 1.74
CA SER A 241 -9.94 2.30 1.20
C SER A 241 -9.90 1.67 -0.19
N VAL A 242 -10.56 0.52 -0.38
CA VAL A 242 -10.59 -0.16 -1.68
C VAL A 242 -11.36 0.66 -2.72
N LEU A 243 -12.54 1.19 -2.37
CA LEU A 243 -13.34 2.00 -3.27
C LEU A 243 -12.61 3.25 -3.71
N THR A 244 -11.95 3.95 -2.78
CA THR A 244 -11.18 5.16 -3.07
C THR A 244 -9.98 4.86 -3.94
N LEU A 245 -9.19 3.83 -3.61
CA LEU A 245 -8.02 3.45 -4.40
C LEU A 245 -8.41 2.98 -5.81
N TYR A 246 -9.47 2.18 -5.94
CA TYR A 246 -10.00 1.76 -7.23
C TYR A 246 -10.48 2.96 -8.06
N ALA A 247 -11.26 3.85 -7.43
CA ALA A 247 -11.77 5.05 -8.08
C ALA A 247 -10.65 5.97 -8.56
N LEU A 248 -9.54 6.09 -7.81
CA LEU A 248 -8.41 6.95 -8.17
C LEU A 248 -7.46 6.32 -9.20
N ILE A 249 -7.20 5.02 -9.11
CA ILE A 249 -6.09 4.37 -9.83
C ILE A 249 -6.59 3.60 -11.06
N VAL A 250 -7.82 3.09 -11.07
CA VAL A 250 -8.30 2.16 -12.12
C VAL A 250 -9.54 2.66 -12.85
N LEU A 251 -10.51 3.24 -12.15
CA LEU A 251 -11.73 3.74 -12.78
C LEU A 251 -11.41 4.96 -13.64
N TYR A 252 -11.77 4.90 -14.93
CA TYR A 252 -11.61 5.99 -15.90
C TYR A 252 -12.96 6.48 -16.40
#